data_AF-A0A938SHI7-F1
#
_entry.id   AF-A0A938SHI7-F1
#
_cell.length_a   1.000
_cell.length_b   1.000
_cell.length_c   1.000
_cell.angle_alpha   90.00
_cell.angle_beta   90.00
_cell.angle_gamma   90.00
#
_symmetry.space_group_name_H-M   'P 1'
#
loop_
_entity.id
_entity.type
_entity.pdbx_description
1 polymer ?
#
loop_
_entity_poly.entity_id
_entity_poly.type
_entity_poly.pdbx_seq_one_letter_code
_entity_poly.pdbx_strand_id
1 'polypeptide(L)'
;MGLTLLAVLCGAVWGEKAEVVVVEADGQRGREDAKNFTSNVTRCLDTFRIAYDKTSDSAVERGGLKGYKVAIFPYNPDMSDGQAAAVEQFIAAGGKVVAFYTIPSRVAGLLGIRAMRYQAKAYEGQFSAMRFKPGVVTGAPTEVKQSSWNIQAVTIEPPARVLAEWHDGAGKATGFPAVVVSPNGAFMTHVMLTGDAENRAQFMLAMLGHLLPSIWQKAVSGALGEIGKVSTCKSLDDLAQAVELARKSGQNVASAESRLGSAR
;
A
#
# COMPACT_ATOMS: atom_id res chain seq x y z
N MET A 1 27.76 17.46 52.50
CA MET A 1 26.41 17.44 51.91
C MET A 1 26.41 18.34 50.69
N GLY A 2 26.26 17.77 49.50
CA GLY A 2 26.24 18.51 48.24
C GLY A 2 25.91 17.54 47.11
N LEU A 3 24.63 17.26 46.92
CA LEU A 3 24.12 16.40 45.86
C LEU A 3 24.25 17.12 44.52
N THR A 4 25.07 16.58 43.62
CA THR A 4 25.10 16.94 42.20
C THR A 4 23.84 16.38 41.54
N LEU A 5 22.89 17.25 41.18
CA LEU A 5 21.68 16.87 40.46
C LEU A 5 22.05 16.60 38.99
N LEU A 6 22.02 15.33 38.59
CA LEU A 6 22.12 14.91 37.20
C LEU A 6 20.74 15.15 36.53
N ALA A 7 20.60 16.22 35.75
CA ALA A 7 19.41 16.45 34.95
C ALA A 7 19.43 15.52 33.72
N VAL A 8 18.71 14.40 33.80
CA VAL A 8 18.37 13.59 32.64
C VAL A 8 17.36 14.37 31.80
N LEU A 9 17.83 14.97 30.72
CA LEU A 9 16.97 15.48 29.65
C LEU A 9 16.26 14.29 29.01
N CYS A 10 15.06 13.99 29.49
CA CYS A 10 14.12 13.13 28.81
C CYS A 10 13.61 13.89 27.58
N GLY A 11 14.35 13.80 26.47
CA GLY A 11 13.86 14.24 25.18
C GLY A 11 12.67 13.38 24.81
N ALA A 12 11.46 13.90 25.03
CA ALA A 12 10.27 13.33 24.42
C ALA A 12 10.46 13.43 22.90
N VAL A 13 10.78 12.31 22.26
CA VAL A 13 10.74 12.21 20.80
C VAL A 13 9.27 12.29 20.42
N TRP A 14 8.81 13.50 20.12
CA TRP A 14 7.53 13.69 19.46
C TRP A 14 7.70 13.10 18.06
N GLY A 15 7.17 11.90 17.85
CA GLY A 15 7.19 11.27 16.53
C GLY A 15 6.55 12.21 15.51
N GLU A 16 7.23 12.42 14.39
CA GLU A 16 6.67 13.16 13.27
C GLU A 16 5.36 12.49 12.82
N LYS A 17 4.30 13.28 12.61
CA LYS A 17 3.00 12.79 12.13
C LYS A 17 3.20 11.94 10.87
N ALA A 18 2.53 10.79 10.81
CA ALA A 18 2.65 9.92 9.64
C ALA A 18 2.12 10.62 8.38
N GLU A 19 2.72 10.32 7.21
CA GLU A 19 2.21 10.82 5.93
C GLU A 19 1.02 10.00 5.41
N VAL A 20 0.83 8.79 5.94
CA VAL A 20 -0.21 7.84 5.57
C VAL A 20 -1.24 7.75 6.68
N VAL A 21 -2.52 7.75 6.34
CA VAL A 21 -3.62 7.45 7.26
C VAL A 21 -4.46 6.29 6.76
N VAL A 22 -4.79 5.36 7.66
CA VAL A 22 -5.72 4.25 7.40
C VAL A 22 -7.08 4.59 8.01
N VAL A 23 -8.13 4.53 7.18
CA VAL A 23 -9.49 4.92 7.55
C VAL A 23 -10.32 3.69 7.94
N GLU A 24 -10.57 3.54 9.24
CA GLU A 24 -11.35 2.43 9.78
C GLU A 24 -12.85 2.68 9.65
N ALA A 25 -13.60 1.66 9.24
CA ALA A 25 -15.05 1.70 9.22
C ALA A 25 -15.64 1.63 10.65
N ASP A 26 -16.01 2.76 11.24
CA ASP A 26 -16.50 2.83 12.63
C ASP A 26 -18.03 2.99 12.75
N GLY A 27 -18.75 3.25 11.66
CA GLY A 27 -20.22 3.41 11.63
C GLY A 27 -21.02 2.23 11.05
N GLN A 28 -20.38 1.15 10.62
CA GLN A 28 -20.94 0.27 9.57
C GLN A 28 -21.57 -1.06 10.06
N ARG A 29 -22.49 -1.62 9.25
CA ARG A 29 -22.93 -3.04 9.35
C ARG A 29 -21.78 -3.95 8.89
N GLY A 30 -21.55 -5.09 9.57
CA GLY A 30 -20.42 -5.99 9.23
C GLY A 30 -19.05 -5.48 9.71
N ARG A 31 -19.03 -4.66 10.77
CA ARG A 31 -17.84 -4.07 11.40
C ARG A 31 -16.69 -5.07 11.62
N GLU A 32 -16.99 -6.33 11.90
CA GLU A 32 -15.98 -7.37 12.16
C GLU A 32 -15.16 -7.70 10.91
N ASP A 33 -15.81 -7.85 9.75
CA ASP A 33 -15.12 -8.08 8.48
C ASP A 33 -14.28 -6.85 8.07
N ALA A 34 -14.82 -5.64 8.26
CA ALA A 34 -14.09 -4.40 7.96
C ALA A 34 -12.82 -4.24 8.82
N LYS A 35 -12.85 -4.65 10.09
CA LYS A 35 -11.66 -4.71 10.96
C LYS A 35 -10.63 -5.71 10.46
N ASN A 36 -11.08 -6.86 9.94
CA ASN A 36 -10.18 -7.87 9.37
C ASN A 36 -9.47 -7.32 8.12
N PHE A 37 -10.19 -6.67 7.21
CA PHE A 37 -9.57 -6.07 6.02
C PHE A 37 -8.62 -4.92 6.36
N THR A 38 -8.97 -4.10 7.36
CA THR A 38 -8.06 -3.09 7.91
C THR A 38 -6.78 -3.74 8.42
N SER A 39 -6.90 -4.81 9.21
CA SER A 39 -5.75 -5.53 9.76
C SER A 39 -4.86 -6.16 8.67
N ASN A 40 -5.45 -6.63 7.58
CA ASN A 40 -4.71 -7.18 6.45
C ASN A 40 -3.86 -6.10 5.76
N VAL A 41 -4.44 -4.92 5.55
CA VAL A 41 -3.73 -3.77 4.98
C VAL A 41 -2.62 -3.29 5.93
N THR A 42 -2.91 -3.11 7.22
CA THR A 42 -1.91 -2.60 8.17
C THR A 42 -0.76 -3.56 8.37
N ARG A 43 -0.98 -4.88 8.37
CA ARG A 43 0.10 -5.87 8.42
C ARG A 43 1.08 -5.74 7.23
N CYS A 44 0.59 -5.36 6.05
CA CYS A 44 1.45 -5.07 4.90
C CYS A 44 2.31 -3.82 5.12
N LEU A 45 1.75 -2.78 5.74
CA LEU A 45 2.49 -1.55 6.10
C LEU A 45 3.54 -1.84 7.18
N ASP A 46 3.17 -2.60 8.21
CA ASP A 46 4.04 -3.00 9.31
C ASP A 46 5.25 -3.81 8.82
N THR A 47 5.04 -4.68 7.82
CA THR A 47 6.11 -5.50 7.21
C THR A 47 7.28 -4.65 6.70
N PHE A 48 6.99 -3.47 6.14
CA PHE A 48 7.99 -2.51 5.66
C PHE A 48 8.19 -1.30 6.58
N ARG A 49 7.60 -1.35 7.79
CA ARG A 49 7.65 -0.28 8.80
C ARG A 49 7.24 1.07 8.24
N ILE A 50 6.28 1.08 7.32
CA ILE A 50 5.69 2.30 6.81
C ILE A 50 4.88 2.89 7.95
N ALA A 51 5.27 4.06 8.45
CA ALA A 51 4.51 4.76 9.49
C ALA A 51 3.13 5.15 8.94
N TYR A 52 2.08 4.84 9.69
CA TYR A 52 0.72 5.27 9.42
C TYR A 52 0.01 5.63 10.71
N ASP A 53 -0.88 6.61 10.61
CA ASP A 53 -1.87 6.88 11.65
C ASP A 53 -3.18 6.17 11.28
N LYS A 54 -4.07 6.03 12.26
CA LYS A 54 -5.43 5.55 12.05
C LYS A 54 -6.42 6.68 12.30
N THR A 55 -7.46 6.74 11.48
CA THR A 55 -8.63 7.57 11.71
C THR A 55 -9.88 6.74 11.42
N SER A 56 -11.05 7.27 11.73
CA SER A 56 -12.30 6.61 11.38
C SER A 56 -13.01 7.27 10.21
N ASP A 57 -13.86 6.51 9.53
CA ASP A 57 -14.71 7.04 8.47
C ASP A 57 -15.62 8.18 8.98
N SER A 58 -16.18 8.07 10.19
CA SER A 58 -16.94 9.17 10.79
C SER A 58 -16.10 10.44 10.98
N ALA A 59 -14.79 10.34 11.20
CA ALA A 59 -13.88 11.48 11.36
C ALA A 59 -13.48 12.13 10.03
N VAL A 60 -13.63 11.43 8.89
CA VAL A 60 -13.26 11.94 7.55
C VAL A 60 -13.97 13.26 7.25
N GLU A 61 -15.28 13.32 7.45
CA GLU A 61 -16.10 14.52 7.21
C GLU A 61 -15.69 15.69 8.12
N ARG A 62 -15.19 15.39 9.32
CA ARG A 62 -14.69 16.40 10.28
C ARG A 62 -13.24 16.83 10.01
N GLY A 63 -12.68 16.47 8.85
CA GLY A 63 -11.31 16.82 8.45
C GLY A 63 -10.24 15.84 8.93
N GLY A 64 -10.61 14.60 9.25
CA GLY A 64 -9.69 13.54 9.68
C GLY A 64 -8.58 13.20 8.67
N LEU A 65 -8.69 13.66 7.42
CA LEU A 65 -7.67 13.50 6.37
C LEU A 65 -6.66 14.67 6.30
N LYS A 66 -6.90 15.78 7.02
CA LYS A 66 -6.05 16.98 6.93
C LYS A 66 -4.63 16.70 7.41
N GLY A 67 -3.65 17.13 6.61
CA GLY A 67 -2.22 17.00 6.90
C GLY A 67 -1.63 15.61 6.61
N TYR A 68 -2.41 14.68 6.06
CA TYR A 68 -1.88 13.44 5.48
C TYR A 68 -1.62 13.64 3.98
N LYS A 69 -0.82 12.75 3.40
CA LYS A 69 -0.53 12.71 1.95
C LYS A 69 -1.21 11.54 1.26
N VAL A 70 -1.42 10.43 1.97
CA VAL A 70 -2.14 9.25 1.47
C VAL A 70 -3.21 8.83 2.46
N ALA A 71 -4.44 8.61 1.96
CA ALA A 71 -5.53 8.01 2.72
C ALA A 71 -5.84 6.63 2.16
N ILE A 72 -5.82 5.62 3.02
CA ILE A 72 -6.12 4.23 2.66
C ILE A 72 -7.50 3.86 3.23
N PHE A 73 -8.38 3.33 2.38
CA PHE A 73 -9.72 2.87 2.71
C PHE A 73 -9.80 1.34 2.51
N PRO A 74 -9.45 0.53 3.54
CA PRO A 74 -9.31 -0.92 3.40
C PRO A 74 -10.61 -1.64 3.04
N TYR A 75 -11.74 -1.12 3.52
CA TYR A 75 -13.09 -1.49 3.14
C TYR A 75 -14.06 -0.53 3.83
N ASN A 76 -14.57 0.47 3.11
CA ASN A 76 -15.50 1.48 3.64
C ASN A 76 -16.76 1.57 2.74
N PRO A 77 -17.60 0.52 2.69
CA PRO A 77 -18.75 0.41 1.78
C PRO A 77 -19.80 1.50 1.93
N ASP A 78 -20.02 2.02 3.13
CA ASP A 78 -21.13 2.94 3.43
C ASP A 78 -20.67 4.40 3.49
N MET A 79 -19.78 4.81 2.57
CA MET A 79 -19.26 6.18 2.54
C MET A 79 -20.39 7.19 2.23
N SER A 80 -20.69 8.06 3.19
CA SER A 80 -21.71 9.11 3.08
C SER A 80 -21.31 10.20 2.07
N ASP A 81 -22.28 11.02 1.65
CA ASP A 81 -21.99 12.15 0.76
C ASP A 81 -21.03 13.17 1.36
N GLY A 82 -21.11 13.42 2.68
CA GLY A 82 -20.20 14.29 3.40
C GLY A 82 -18.78 13.71 3.46
N GLN A 83 -18.66 12.41 3.73
CA GLN A 83 -17.36 11.72 3.72
C GLN A 83 -16.73 11.75 2.31
N ALA A 84 -17.50 11.44 1.27
CA ALA A 84 -17.00 11.51 -0.09
C ALA A 84 -16.61 12.94 -0.49
N ALA A 85 -17.29 13.98 0.02
CA ALA A 85 -16.91 15.37 -0.25
C ALA A 85 -15.57 15.74 0.37
N ALA A 86 -15.33 15.26 1.59
CA ALA A 86 -14.03 15.41 2.23
C ALA A 86 -12.92 14.65 1.48
N VAL A 87 -13.22 13.48 0.90
CA VAL A 87 -12.25 12.74 0.07
C VAL A 87 -11.93 13.48 -1.24
N GLU A 88 -12.94 14.04 -1.90
CA GLU A 88 -12.73 14.86 -3.12
C GLU A 88 -11.88 16.10 -2.81
N GLN A 89 -12.16 16.79 -1.70
CA GLN A 89 -11.34 17.92 -1.25
C GLN A 89 -9.90 17.50 -0.94
N PHE A 90 -9.72 16.33 -0.32
CA PHE A 90 -8.40 15.78 -0.05
C PHE A 90 -7.61 15.50 -1.33
N ILE A 91 -8.24 14.90 -2.34
CA ILE A 91 -7.64 14.68 -3.67
C ILE A 91 -7.31 16.01 -4.35
N ALA A 92 -8.24 16.97 -4.32
CA ALA A 92 -8.04 18.30 -4.90
C ALA A 92 -6.88 19.07 -4.25
N ALA A 93 -6.63 18.84 -2.95
CA ALA A 93 -5.48 19.38 -2.22
C ALA A 93 -4.15 18.62 -2.49
N GLY A 94 -4.15 17.64 -3.40
CA GLY A 94 -2.97 16.86 -3.79
C GLY A 94 -2.81 15.52 -3.05
N GLY A 95 -3.72 15.20 -2.13
CA GLY A 95 -3.75 13.91 -1.44
C GLY A 95 -4.00 12.74 -2.39
N LYS A 96 -3.53 11.55 -2.01
CA LYS A 96 -3.71 10.30 -2.79
C LYS A 96 -4.61 9.33 -2.06
N VAL A 97 -5.49 8.66 -2.80
CA VAL A 97 -6.42 7.68 -2.23
C VAL A 97 -6.04 6.27 -2.66
N VAL A 98 -5.94 5.36 -1.71
CA VAL A 98 -5.89 3.92 -1.98
C VAL A 98 -7.17 3.31 -1.45
N ALA A 99 -8.00 2.75 -2.32
CA ALA A 99 -9.27 2.17 -1.92
C ALA A 99 -9.42 0.72 -2.41
N PHE A 100 -10.20 -0.04 -1.65
CA PHE A 100 -10.42 -1.46 -1.91
C PHE A 100 -11.92 -1.74 -2.00
N TYR A 101 -12.30 -2.45 -3.07
CA TYR A 101 -13.62 -2.98 -3.36
C TYR A 101 -14.77 -1.99 -3.55
N THR A 102 -14.95 -1.01 -2.67
CA THR A 102 -16.10 -0.10 -2.71
C THR A 102 -15.66 1.33 -2.54
N ILE A 103 -16.20 2.20 -3.40
CA ILE A 103 -16.03 3.65 -3.28
C ILE A 103 -17.19 4.34 -4.03
N PRO A 104 -17.65 5.54 -3.60
CA PRO A 104 -18.67 6.27 -4.34
C PRO A 104 -18.22 6.61 -5.76
N SER A 105 -19.15 6.57 -6.73
CA SER A 105 -18.86 6.78 -8.17
C SER A 105 -18.14 8.09 -8.47
N ARG A 106 -18.50 9.16 -7.75
CA ARG A 106 -17.84 10.47 -7.80
C ARG A 106 -16.35 10.43 -7.44
N VAL A 107 -15.96 9.68 -6.40
CA VAL A 107 -14.55 9.50 -6.04
C VAL A 107 -13.87 8.51 -6.99
N ALA A 108 -14.60 7.48 -7.45
CA ALA A 108 -14.10 6.55 -8.47
C ALA A 108 -13.72 7.28 -9.76
N GLY A 109 -14.53 8.25 -10.18
CA GLY A 109 -14.26 9.11 -11.34
C GLY A 109 -12.94 9.89 -11.19
N LEU A 110 -12.62 10.37 -9.99
CA LEU A 110 -11.32 11.02 -9.72
C LEU A 110 -10.13 10.06 -9.84
N LEU A 111 -10.35 8.75 -9.71
CA LEU A 111 -9.35 7.71 -9.94
C LEU A 111 -9.33 7.20 -11.40
N GLY A 112 -10.12 7.83 -12.29
CA GLY A 112 -10.28 7.44 -13.70
C GLY A 112 -11.10 6.16 -13.90
N ILE A 113 -11.98 5.83 -12.95
CA ILE A 113 -12.92 4.71 -13.07
C ILE A 113 -14.28 5.24 -13.52
N ARG A 114 -14.66 4.91 -14.75
CA ARG A 114 -15.90 5.38 -15.38
C ARG A 114 -17.13 4.59 -14.93
N ALA A 115 -16.96 3.31 -14.66
CA ALA A 115 -18.05 2.44 -14.21
C ALA A 115 -17.52 1.32 -13.32
N MET A 116 -18.32 0.93 -12.33
CA MET A 116 -18.09 -0.22 -11.45
C MET A 116 -19.36 -1.06 -11.41
N ARG A 117 -19.22 -2.37 -11.49
CA ARG A 117 -20.34 -3.32 -11.42
C ARG A 117 -19.93 -4.53 -10.60
N TYR A 118 -20.77 -4.91 -9.64
CA TYR A 118 -20.58 -6.17 -8.91
C TYR A 118 -20.53 -7.35 -9.89
N GLN A 119 -19.53 -8.20 -9.72
CA GLN A 119 -19.33 -9.40 -10.52
C GLN A 119 -18.94 -10.55 -9.58
N ALA A 120 -19.87 -11.47 -9.32
CA ALA A 120 -19.55 -12.73 -8.69
C ALA A 120 -18.70 -13.61 -9.61
N LYS A 121 -17.92 -14.53 -9.02
CA LYS A 121 -17.22 -15.56 -9.80
C LYS A 121 -18.23 -16.44 -10.54
N ALA A 122 -17.97 -16.69 -11.82
CA ALA A 122 -18.77 -17.58 -12.67
C ALA A 122 -18.35 -19.06 -12.49
N TYR A 123 -17.11 -19.30 -12.07
CA TYR A 123 -16.57 -20.63 -11.82
C TYR A 123 -15.53 -20.59 -10.69
N GLU A 124 -15.24 -21.76 -10.11
CA GLU A 124 -14.26 -21.86 -9.03
C GLU A 124 -12.87 -21.44 -9.51
N GLY A 125 -12.19 -20.64 -8.69
CA GLY A 125 -10.88 -20.11 -9.03
C GLY A 125 -10.87 -19.10 -10.19
N GLN A 126 -12.00 -18.50 -10.59
CA GLN A 126 -11.97 -17.44 -11.63
C GLN A 126 -11.05 -16.28 -11.21
N PHE A 127 -11.07 -15.86 -9.95
CA PHE A 127 -10.24 -14.78 -9.43
C PHE A 127 -9.26 -15.36 -8.41
N SER A 128 -8.19 -15.99 -8.89
CA SER A 128 -7.20 -16.71 -8.05
C SER A 128 -5.88 -16.00 -7.88
N ALA A 129 -5.52 -15.12 -8.81
CA ALA A 129 -4.28 -14.35 -8.75
C ALA A 129 -4.42 -13.00 -9.43
N MET A 130 -3.70 -12.00 -8.92
CA MET A 130 -3.50 -10.71 -9.56
C MET A 130 -2.12 -10.71 -10.19
N ARG A 131 -2.03 -10.62 -11.52
CA ARG A 131 -0.74 -10.52 -12.23
C ARG A 131 -0.47 -9.11 -12.65
N PHE A 132 0.67 -8.58 -12.23
CA PHE A 132 1.04 -7.19 -12.42
C PHE A 132 1.73 -6.99 -13.76
N LYS A 133 1.36 -5.89 -14.44
CA LYS A 133 1.97 -5.52 -15.72
C LYS A 133 3.35 -4.90 -15.48
N PRO A 134 4.42 -5.42 -16.10
CA PRO A 134 5.75 -4.83 -15.99
C PRO A 134 5.77 -3.36 -16.43
N GLY A 135 6.54 -2.52 -15.74
CA GLY A 135 6.78 -1.13 -16.12
C GLY A 135 5.66 -0.13 -15.79
N VAL A 136 4.54 -0.55 -15.20
CA VAL A 136 3.49 0.40 -14.76
C VAL A 136 3.87 1.05 -13.42
N VAL A 137 4.32 0.23 -12.46
CA VAL A 137 4.81 0.63 -11.13
C VAL A 137 6.09 -0.13 -10.84
N THR A 138 7.17 0.59 -10.54
CA THR A 138 8.46 0.01 -10.14
C THR A 138 8.33 -0.75 -8.83
N GLY A 139 8.95 -1.93 -8.75
CA GLY A 139 8.97 -2.75 -7.55
C GLY A 139 7.70 -3.57 -7.28
N ALA A 140 6.67 -3.48 -8.15
CA ALA A 140 5.48 -4.33 -8.02
C ALA A 140 5.86 -5.82 -8.14
N PRO A 141 5.24 -6.72 -7.35
CA PRO A 141 5.48 -8.16 -7.48
C PRO A 141 4.94 -8.65 -8.83
N THR A 142 5.48 -9.75 -9.36
CA THR A 142 4.94 -10.34 -10.60
C THR A 142 3.49 -10.83 -10.43
N GLU A 143 3.19 -11.42 -9.27
CA GLU A 143 1.90 -12.01 -8.97
C GLU A 143 1.59 -11.88 -7.47
N VAL A 144 0.32 -11.67 -7.13
CA VAL A 144 -0.22 -11.83 -5.78
C VAL A 144 -1.36 -12.85 -5.83
N LYS A 145 -1.24 -13.95 -5.10
CA LYS A 145 -2.27 -14.99 -5.03
C LYS A 145 -3.42 -14.54 -4.14
N GLN A 146 -4.65 -14.56 -4.62
CA GLN A 146 -5.85 -14.22 -3.85
C GLN A 146 -7.06 -14.96 -4.41
N SER A 147 -7.77 -15.72 -3.56
CA SER A 147 -9.00 -16.43 -3.94
C SER A 147 -10.24 -15.58 -3.67
N SER A 148 -10.55 -14.65 -4.58
CA SER A 148 -11.71 -13.76 -4.48
C SER A 148 -12.99 -14.44 -4.97
N TRP A 149 -14.10 -14.24 -4.25
CA TRP A 149 -15.42 -14.79 -4.61
C TRP A 149 -16.26 -13.84 -5.47
N ASN A 150 -15.89 -12.57 -5.51
CA ASN A 150 -16.45 -11.56 -6.40
C ASN A 150 -15.39 -10.46 -6.66
N ILE A 151 -15.73 -9.49 -7.50
CA ILE A 151 -14.99 -8.24 -7.71
C ILE A 151 -15.98 -7.11 -8.04
N GLN A 152 -15.49 -5.86 -8.04
CA GLN A 152 -16.04 -4.81 -8.90
C GLN A 152 -15.41 -4.91 -10.29
N ALA A 153 -16.17 -5.32 -11.28
CA ALA A 153 -15.74 -5.16 -12.67
C ALA A 153 -15.72 -3.67 -13.01
N VAL A 154 -14.55 -3.16 -13.42
CA VAL A 154 -14.34 -1.74 -13.68
C VAL A 154 -14.07 -1.45 -15.15
N THR A 155 -14.57 -0.32 -15.64
CA THR A 155 -14.08 0.31 -16.87
C THR A 155 -13.34 1.58 -16.51
N ILE A 156 -12.18 1.79 -17.12
CA ILE A 156 -11.29 2.91 -16.81
C ILE A 156 -11.11 3.83 -18.02
N GLU A 157 -10.66 5.05 -17.76
CA GLU A 157 -10.26 6.02 -18.76
C GLU A 157 -8.88 6.62 -18.43
N PRO A 158 -8.08 7.01 -19.43
CA PRO A 158 -6.83 7.72 -19.18
C PRO A 158 -7.06 8.99 -18.32
N PRO A 159 -6.13 9.33 -17.42
CA PRO A 159 -4.77 8.78 -17.28
C PRO A 159 -4.69 7.52 -16.40
N ALA A 160 -5.81 6.93 -15.98
CA ALA A 160 -5.77 5.68 -15.21
C ALA A 160 -5.25 4.52 -16.08
N ARG A 161 -4.54 3.60 -15.43
CA ARG A 161 -3.92 2.43 -16.06
C ARG A 161 -4.22 1.19 -15.25
N VAL A 162 -4.39 0.06 -15.93
CA VAL A 162 -4.47 -1.25 -15.27
C VAL A 162 -3.05 -1.63 -14.81
N LEU A 163 -2.88 -1.73 -13.50
CA LEU A 163 -1.63 -2.18 -12.87
C LEU A 163 -1.57 -3.72 -12.80
N ALA A 164 -2.69 -4.37 -12.51
CA ALA A 164 -2.78 -5.83 -12.48
C ALA A 164 -4.10 -6.32 -13.06
N GLU A 165 -4.08 -7.53 -13.63
CA GLU A 165 -5.26 -8.24 -14.13
C GLU A 165 -5.52 -9.50 -13.30
N TRP A 166 -6.79 -9.88 -13.18
CA TRP A 166 -7.18 -11.14 -12.57
C TRP A 166 -6.87 -12.31 -13.50
N HIS A 167 -6.23 -13.33 -12.95
CA HIS A 167 -6.02 -14.63 -13.56
C HIS A 167 -6.74 -15.72 -12.75
N ASP A 168 -7.20 -16.74 -13.46
CA ASP A 168 -7.86 -17.89 -12.85
C ASP A 168 -6.87 -18.91 -12.28
N GLY A 169 -7.39 -19.97 -11.64
CA GLY A 169 -6.60 -21.02 -11.01
C GLY A 169 -5.71 -21.82 -11.98
N ALA A 170 -5.99 -21.77 -13.29
CA ALA A 170 -5.14 -22.33 -14.33
C ALA A 170 -4.10 -21.32 -14.87
N GLY A 171 -4.11 -20.08 -14.34
CA GLY A 171 -3.23 -18.99 -14.75
C GLY A 171 -3.69 -18.28 -16.02
N LYS A 172 -4.93 -18.49 -16.49
CA LYS A 172 -5.48 -17.81 -17.67
C LYS A 172 -6.02 -16.43 -17.28
N ALA A 173 -5.75 -15.42 -18.11
CA ALA A 173 -6.28 -14.09 -17.91
C ALA A 173 -7.81 -14.10 -18.02
N THR A 174 -8.49 -13.44 -17.07
CA THR A 174 -9.95 -13.37 -17.03
C THR A 174 -10.53 -12.21 -17.84
N GLY A 175 -9.68 -11.25 -18.21
CA GLY A 175 -10.07 -9.98 -18.84
C GLY A 175 -10.54 -8.91 -17.86
N PHE A 176 -10.55 -9.17 -16.54
CA PHE A 176 -10.92 -8.18 -15.54
C PHE A 176 -9.69 -7.50 -14.91
N PRO A 177 -9.65 -6.16 -14.85
CA PRO A 177 -8.67 -5.45 -14.04
C PRO A 177 -8.78 -5.85 -12.57
N ALA A 178 -7.63 -6.05 -11.92
CA ALA A 178 -7.54 -6.32 -10.49
C ALA A 178 -7.12 -5.09 -9.69
N VAL A 179 -6.15 -4.34 -10.21
CA VAL A 179 -5.69 -3.09 -9.61
C VAL A 179 -5.59 -2.03 -10.69
N VAL A 180 -6.16 -0.86 -10.41
CA VAL A 180 -6.09 0.34 -11.23
C VAL A 180 -5.24 1.37 -10.51
N VAL A 181 -4.40 2.09 -11.25
CA VAL A 181 -3.58 3.19 -10.72
C VAL A 181 -3.77 4.44 -11.57
N SER A 182 -3.79 5.61 -10.93
CA SER A 182 -3.94 6.92 -11.54
C SER A 182 -3.07 7.94 -10.79
N PRO A 183 -2.90 9.17 -11.31
CA PRO A 183 -2.21 10.24 -10.58
C PRO A 183 -2.83 10.59 -9.22
N ASN A 184 -4.11 10.27 -9.01
CA ASN A 184 -4.84 10.58 -7.78
C ASN A 184 -4.87 9.43 -6.78
N GLY A 185 -4.40 8.24 -7.15
CA GLY A 185 -4.51 7.09 -6.28
C GLY A 185 -4.54 5.74 -6.98
N ALA A 186 -4.93 4.72 -6.22
CA ALA A 186 -5.09 3.36 -6.70
C ALA A 186 -6.37 2.74 -6.16
N PHE A 187 -6.92 1.80 -6.92
CA PHE A 187 -8.12 1.06 -6.57
C PHE A 187 -7.91 -0.43 -6.84
N MET A 188 -8.08 -1.26 -5.81
CA MET A 188 -8.15 -2.71 -5.96
C MET A 188 -9.61 -3.13 -6.03
N THR A 189 -9.97 -3.93 -7.03
CA THR A 189 -11.37 -4.27 -7.32
C THR A 189 -12.00 -5.25 -6.33
N HIS A 190 -11.30 -5.60 -5.26
CA HIS A 190 -11.77 -6.44 -4.17
C HIS A 190 -11.07 -6.03 -2.87
N VAL A 191 -11.58 -6.49 -1.74
CA VAL A 191 -10.93 -6.34 -0.44
C VAL A 191 -9.61 -7.11 -0.43
N MET A 192 -8.65 -6.64 0.36
CA MET A 192 -7.39 -7.35 0.57
C MET A 192 -7.60 -8.52 1.53
N LEU A 193 -7.43 -9.75 1.01
CA LEU A 193 -7.53 -10.98 1.81
C LEU A 193 -6.18 -11.34 2.45
N THR A 194 -6.20 -12.27 3.39
CA THR A 194 -5.00 -12.89 3.96
C THR A 194 -4.32 -13.85 2.96
N GLY A 195 -3.15 -14.38 3.32
CA GLY A 195 -2.33 -15.27 2.48
C GLY A 195 -1.23 -14.52 1.75
N ASP A 196 -0.31 -15.27 1.12
CA ASP A 196 0.78 -14.78 0.24
C ASP A 196 1.29 -13.37 0.63
N ALA A 197 1.80 -13.31 1.87
CA ALA A 197 2.01 -12.09 2.62
C ALA A 197 3.16 -11.24 2.09
N GLU A 198 4.23 -11.88 1.62
CA GLU A 198 5.40 -11.20 1.06
C GLU A 198 5.03 -10.40 -0.19
N ASN A 199 4.36 -11.04 -1.16
CA ASN A 199 3.95 -10.37 -2.39
C ASN A 199 2.90 -9.27 -2.12
N ARG A 200 1.98 -9.45 -1.16
CA ARG A 200 1.03 -8.38 -0.77
C ARG A 200 1.72 -7.18 -0.16
N ALA A 201 2.65 -7.43 0.75
CA ALA A 201 3.43 -6.36 1.36
C ALA A 201 4.24 -5.62 0.29
N GLN A 202 4.89 -6.35 -0.63
CA GLN A 202 5.63 -5.76 -1.74
C GLN A 202 4.72 -4.94 -2.66
N PHE A 203 3.51 -5.45 -2.96
CA PHE A 203 2.50 -4.70 -3.70
C PHE A 203 2.15 -3.38 -2.99
N MET A 204 1.86 -3.42 -1.68
CA MET A 204 1.55 -2.22 -0.91
C MET A 204 2.70 -1.22 -0.89
N LEU A 205 3.94 -1.68 -0.71
CA LEU A 205 5.14 -0.84 -0.76
C LEU A 205 5.30 -0.19 -2.13
N ALA A 206 5.21 -0.98 -3.22
CA ALA A 206 5.39 -0.49 -4.58
C ALA A 206 4.33 0.54 -4.97
N MET A 207 3.07 0.25 -4.62
CA MET A 207 1.96 1.16 -4.85
C MET A 207 2.11 2.47 -4.06
N LEU A 208 2.47 2.39 -2.77
CA LEU A 208 2.66 3.57 -1.94
C LEU A 208 3.89 4.38 -2.37
N GLY A 209 4.99 3.74 -2.72
CA GLY A 209 6.17 4.40 -3.24
C GLY A 209 5.94 5.04 -4.62
N HIS A 210 5.02 4.51 -5.43
CA HIS A 210 4.58 5.16 -6.66
C HIS A 210 3.77 6.43 -6.40
N LEU A 211 2.85 6.39 -5.43
CA LEU A 211 1.95 7.51 -5.10
C LEU A 211 2.65 8.59 -4.26
N LEU A 212 3.59 8.18 -3.42
CA LEU A 212 4.36 9.02 -2.52
C LEU A 212 5.84 8.57 -2.51
N PRO A 213 6.67 9.10 -3.43
CA PRO A 213 8.07 8.67 -3.57
C PRO A 213 8.94 8.77 -2.31
N SER A 214 8.59 9.64 -1.36
CA SER A 214 9.29 9.72 -0.06
C SER A 214 9.19 8.43 0.76
N ILE A 215 8.18 7.58 0.51
CA ILE A 215 8.05 6.27 1.17
C ILE A 215 9.21 5.35 0.80
N TRP A 216 9.72 5.39 -0.44
CA TRP A 216 10.88 4.58 -0.83
C TRP A 216 12.10 4.94 0.01
N GLN A 217 12.39 6.22 0.15
CA GLN A 217 13.53 6.70 0.94
C GLN A 217 13.43 6.26 2.41
N LYS A 218 12.24 6.35 2.99
CA LYS A 218 11.97 5.94 4.38
C LYS A 218 12.08 4.42 4.56
N ALA A 219 11.51 3.64 3.65
CA ALA A 219 11.58 2.17 3.69
C ALA A 219 13.02 1.67 3.55
N VAL A 220 13.78 2.24 2.61
CA VAL A 220 15.21 1.94 2.42
C VAL A 220 16.02 2.32 3.65
N SER A 221 15.82 3.53 4.18
CA SER A 221 16.53 3.99 5.40
C SER A 221 16.23 3.10 6.61
N GLY A 222 14.97 2.68 6.76
CA GLY A 222 14.55 1.75 7.80
C GLY A 222 15.22 0.38 7.67
N ALA A 223 15.27 -0.18 6.44
CA ALA A 223 15.92 -1.45 6.18
C ALA A 223 17.44 -1.40 6.42
N LEU A 224 18.11 -0.33 5.98
CA LEU A 224 19.54 -0.12 6.23
C LEU A 224 19.86 0.08 7.71
N GLY A 225 19.01 0.77 8.45
CA GLY A 225 19.16 0.94 9.89
C GLY A 225 19.18 -0.40 10.64
N GLU A 226 18.43 -1.40 10.18
CA GLU A 226 18.46 -2.76 10.75
C GLU A 226 19.67 -3.56 10.30
N ILE A 227 20.01 -3.47 9.00
CA ILE A 227 21.22 -4.07 8.47
C ILE A 227 22.43 -3.53 9.22
N GLY A 228 22.48 -2.23 9.57
CA GLY A 228 23.55 -1.63 10.37
C GLY A 228 23.56 -2.03 11.86
N LYS A 229 22.49 -2.65 12.37
CA LYS A 229 22.43 -3.23 13.72
C LYS A 229 22.96 -4.68 13.76
N VAL A 230 22.85 -5.39 12.64
CA VAL A 230 23.23 -6.82 12.52
C VAL A 230 24.52 -6.99 11.71
N SER A 231 24.88 -6.01 10.89
CA SER A 231 26.06 -5.98 10.02
C SER A 231 26.76 -4.61 10.11
N THR A 232 27.94 -4.51 9.52
CA THR A 232 28.71 -3.25 9.45
C THR A 232 28.20 -2.27 8.39
N CYS A 233 27.24 -2.65 7.54
CA CYS A 233 26.74 -1.78 6.47
C CYS A 233 25.75 -0.77 7.04
N LYS A 234 26.09 0.52 7.00
CA LYS A 234 25.28 1.62 7.56
C LYS A 234 24.58 2.44 6.48
N SER A 235 24.85 2.17 5.21
CA SER A 235 24.31 2.88 4.06
C SER A 235 24.18 1.96 2.84
N LEU A 236 23.48 2.43 1.79
CA LEU A 236 23.44 1.75 0.49
C LEU A 236 24.85 1.64 -0.13
N ASP A 237 25.69 2.65 0.07
CA ASP A 237 27.05 2.66 -0.45
C ASP A 237 27.92 1.63 0.28
N ASP A 238 27.76 1.47 1.58
CA ASP A 238 28.43 0.41 2.34
C ASP A 238 27.99 -0.98 1.88
N LEU A 239 26.69 -1.16 1.63
CA LEU A 239 26.14 -2.42 1.12
C LEU A 239 26.66 -2.71 -0.29
N ALA A 240 26.70 -1.71 -1.16
CA ALA A 240 27.24 -1.83 -2.52
C ALA A 240 28.75 -2.14 -2.50
N GLN A 241 29.52 -1.50 -1.62
CA GLN A 241 30.94 -1.81 -1.42
C GLN A 241 31.15 -3.22 -0.85
N ALA A 242 30.32 -3.64 0.11
CA ALA A 242 30.40 -4.98 0.69
C ALA A 242 30.10 -6.07 -0.34
N VAL A 243 29.12 -5.86 -1.22
CA VAL A 243 28.83 -6.77 -2.35
C VAL A 243 30.01 -6.80 -3.33
N GLU A 244 30.60 -5.66 -3.69
CA GLU A 244 31.75 -5.63 -4.61
C GLU A 244 33.01 -6.27 -3.98
N LEU A 245 33.22 -6.12 -2.68
CA LEU A 245 34.29 -6.80 -1.94
C LEU A 245 34.05 -8.31 -1.90
N ALA A 246 32.83 -8.77 -1.61
CA ALA A 246 32.48 -10.18 -1.63
C ALA A 246 32.65 -10.81 -3.04
N ARG A 247 32.36 -10.04 -4.10
CA ARG A 247 32.60 -10.42 -5.51
C ARG A 247 34.07 -10.67 -5.80
N LYS A 248 34.95 -9.79 -5.32
CA LYS A 248 36.42 -9.94 -5.46
C LYS A 248 36.97 -11.13 -4.67
N SER A 249 36.28 -11.50 -3.60
CA SER A 249 36.62 -12.67 -2.75
C SER A 249 36.11 -14.01 -3.30
N GLY A 250 35.38 -14.02 -4.42
CA GLY A 250 34.80 -15.24 -5.01
C GLY A 250 33.60 -15.81 -4.25
N GLN A 251 32.96 -15.03 -3.38
CA GLN A 251 31.73 -15.44 -2.70
C GLN A 251 30.50 -15.28 -3.61
N ASN A 252 29.57 -16.22 -3.54
CA ASN A 252 28.35 -16.19 -4.36
C ASN A 252 27.37 -15.13 -3.83
N VAL A 253 27.27 -14.01 -4.54
CA VAL A 253 26.45 -12.82 -4.19
C VAL A 253 25.15 -12.70 -4.99
N ALA A 254 24.78 -13.71 -5.79
CA ALA A 254 23.67 -13.66 -6.74
C ALA A 254 22.30 -13.31 -6.11
N SER A 255 22.05 -13.68 -4.85
CA SER A 255 20.81 -13.36 -4.14
C SER A 255 20.73 -11.89 -3.68
N ALA A 256 21.87 -11.25 -3.42
CA ALA A 256 21.97 -9.84 -3.06
C ALA A 256 21.86 -8.94 -4.31
N GLU A 257 22.44 -9.35 -5.44
CA GLU A 257 22.42 -8.61 -6.70
C GLU A 257 21.01 -8.50 -7.31
N SER A 258 20.24 -9.58 -7.29
CA SER A 258 18.83 -9.59 -7.75
C SER A 258 17.95 -8.58 -6.98
N ARG A 259 18.25 -8.38 -5.70
CA ARG A 259 17.53 -7.44 -4.82
C ARG A 259 18.02 -5.99 -4.95
N LEU A 260 19.26 -5.77 -5.38
CA LEU A 260 19.82 -4.43 -5.62
C LEU A 260 19.47 -3.89 -7.02
N GLY A 261 19.44 -4.75 -8.05
CA GLY A 261 19.10 -4.36 -9.41
C GLY A 261 17.63 -3.93 -9.60
N SER A 262 16.75 -4.34 -8.69
CA SER A 262 15.33 -3.95 -8.66
C SER A 262 15.05 -2.66 -7.87
N ALA A 263 16.08 -2.09 -7.21
CA ALA A 263 16.01 -0.88 -6.39
C ALA A 263 16.59 0.38 -7.08
N ARG A 264 17.08 0.26 -8.31
CA ARG A 264 17.58 1.38 -9.14
C ARG A 264 16.54 1.85 -10.15
#